data_AF-A0A524CXD6-F1
#
_entry.id   AF-A0A524CXD6-F1
#
_cell.length_a   1.000
_cell.length_b   1.000
_cell.length_c   1.000
_cell.angle_alpha   90.00
_cell.angle_beta   90.00
_cell.angle_gamma   90.00
#
_symmetry.space_group_name_H-M   'P 1'
#
loop_
_entity.id
_entity.type
_entity.pdbx_description
1 polymer ?
#
loop_
_entity_poly.entity_id
_entity_poly.type
_entity_poly.pdbx_seq_one_letter_code
_entity_poly.pdbx_strand_id
1 'polypeptide(L)'
;DVTATTLIENDEPIMHTAEVRVVGNTTCPHCMANNEGLTHMQRAIGTLRLTGAISEIPSYGSMIDVIERSFSSKTYSLLKLEDEKFVTRQMHDNPQFVEDVCRNILQNAKEAFKDRNLEMCAEATSLESIHKHDVIAQGRIIVNGG
;
A
#
# COMPACT_ATOMS: atom_id res chain seq x y z
N ASP A 1 -4.48 -0.58 10.42
CA ASP A 1 -4.78 0.57 11.29
C ASP A 1 -5.37 1.71 10.48
N VAL A 2 -6.23 2.50 11.10
CA VAL A 2 -6.80 3.72 10.50
C VAL A 2 -6.60 4.87 11.48
N THR A 3 -6.12 6.00 10.99
CA THR A 3 -5.97 7.24 11.76
C THR A 3 -6.52 8.39 10.93
N ALA A 4 -7.25 9.29 11.58
CA ALA A 4 -7.82 10.46 10.92
C ALA A 4 -7.59 11.70 11.78
N THR A 5 -7.31 12.83 11.14
CA THR A 5 -7.07 14.11 11.81
C THR A 5 -7.74 15.22 11.02
N THR A 6 -8.53 16.06 11.69
CA THR A 6 -9.18 17.23 11.09
C THR A 6 -8.57 18.49 11.70
N LEU A 7 -8.13 19.41 10.84
CA LEU A 7 -7.76 20.76 11.22
C LEU A 7 -9.00 21.65 11.11
N ILE A 8 -9.32 22.36 12.19
CA ILE A 8 -10.48 23.25 12.32
C ILE A 8 -9.98 24.65 12.62
N GLU A 9 -10.42 25.63 11.84
CA GLU A 9 -10.18 27.07 12.07
C GLU A 9 -11.52 27.81 12.06
N ASN A 10 -11.75 28.70 13.02
CA ASN A 10 -13.00 29.45 13.17
C ASN A 10 -14.27 28.56 13.16
N ASP A 11 -14.21 27.42 13.86
CA ASP A 11 -15.26 26.39 13.90
C ASP A 11 -15.59 25.72 12.54
N GLU A 12 -14.79 25.96 11.50
CA GLU A 12 -14.93 25.31 10.20
C GLU A 12 -13.78 24.33 9.90
N PRO A 13 -14.07 23.12 9.38
CA PRO A 13 -13.04 22.14 9.02
C PRO A 13 -12.33 22.56 7.73
N ILE A 14 -11.05 22.94 7.85
CA ILE A 14 -10.27 23.42 6.71
C ILE A 14 -9.51 22.30 5.99
N MET A 15 -9.17 21.22 6.70
CA MET A 15 -8.39 20.12 6.14
C MET A 15 -8.64 18.83 6.92
N HIS A 16 -8.76 17.72 6.21
CA HIS A 16 -8.86 16.39 6.78
C HIS A 16 -7.77 15.50 6.20
N THR A 17 -7.10 14.77 7.09
CA THR A 17 -6.06 13.79 6.74
C THR A 17 -6.53 12.43 7.22
N ALA A 18 -6.69 11.49 6.30
CA ALA A 18 -6.97 10.10 6.58
C ALA A 18 -5.76 9.23 6.21
N GLU A 19 -5.33 8.38 7.13
CA GLU A 19 -4.24 7.43 6.94
C GLU A 19 -4.72 6.01 7.21
N VAL A 20 -4.41 5.11 6.28
CA VAL A 20 -4.72 3.68 6.39
C VAL A 20 -3.43 2.90 6.23
N ARG A 21 -3.22 1.96 7.15
CA ARG A 21 -2.07 1.03 7.18
C ARG A 21 -2.58 -0.40 7.04
N VAL A 22 -2.08 -1.11 6.03
CA VAL A 22 -2.46 -2.49 5.69
C VAL A 22 -1.22 -3.36 5.68
N VAL A 23 -1.35 -4.57 6.24
CA VAL A 23 -0.31 -5.59 6.17
C VAL A 23 -0.45 -6.34 4.86
N GLY A 24 0.66 -6.54 4.17
CA GLY A 24 0.75 -7.29 2.94
C GLY A 24 2.04 -8.09 2.86
N ASN A 25 2.55 -8.26 1.64
CA ASN A 25 3.76 -9.00 1.37
C ASN A 25 4.52 -8.46 0.15
N THR A 26 5.81 -8.76 0.13
CA THR A 26 6.73 -8.54 -1.00
C THR A 26 7.41 -9.86 -1.33
N THR A 27 7.74 -10.03 -2.61
CA THR A 27 8.48 -11.19 -3.12
C THR A 27 9.59 -10.69 -4.00
N CYS A 28 10.85 -10.98 -3.62
CA CYS A 28 12.02 -10.34 -4.24
C CYS A 28 12.22 -10.80 -5.69
N PRO A 29 12.06 -9.90 -6.69
CA PRO A 29 12.31 -10.24 -8.08
C PRO A 29 13.80 -10.51 -8.36
N HIS A 30 14.69 -9.79 -7.66
CA HIS A 30 16.14 -9.92 -7.88
C HIS A 30 16.65 -11.32 -7.52
N CYS A 31 16.31 -11.82 -6.32
CA CYS A 31 16.76 -13.14 -5.89
C CYS A 31 16.14 -14.22 -6.79
N MET A 32 14.85 -14.12 -7.11
CA MET A 32 14.16 -15.08 -7.99
C MET A 32 14.86 -15.24 -9.35
N ALA A 33 15.24 -14.13 -9.99
CA ALA A 33 15.91 -14.13 -11.28
C ALA A 33 17.33 -14.72 -11.24
N ASN A 34 17.96 -14.75 -10.06
CA ASN A 34 19.37 -15.16 -9.88
C ASN A 34 19.54 -16.45 -9.06
N ASN A 35 18.45 -17.14 -8.73
CA ASN A 35 18.46 -18.29 -7.82
C ASN A 35 17.47 -19.39 -8.26
N GLU A 36 17.50 -19.75 -9.55
CA GLU A 36 16.71 -20.87 -10.11
C GLU A 36 15.19 -20.77 -9.80
N GLY A 37 14.66 -19.54 -9.70
CA GLY A 37 13.26 -19.28 -9.36
C GLY A 37 12.93 -19.31 -7.87
N LEU A 38 13.86 -19.69 -7.00
CA LEU A 38 13.71 -19.62 -5.55
C LEU A 38 13.97 -18.19 -5.07
N THR A 39 13.14 -17.69 -4.15
CA THR A 39 13.31 -16.34 -3.61
C THR A 39 12.80 -16.23 -2.18
N HIS A 40 13.16 -15.14 -1.52
CA HIS A 40 12.62 -14.78 -0.23
C HIS A 40 11.33 -13.97 -0.40
N MET A 41 10.40 -14.21 0.52
CA MET A 41 9.13 -13.51 0.66
C MET A 41 9.06 -12.93 2.07
N GLN A 42 8.49 -11.74 2.18
CA GLN A 42 8.47 -11.00 3.44
C GLN A 42 7.11 -10.42 3.73
N ARG A 43 6.85 -10.19 5.01
CA ARG A 43 5.74 -9.34 5.43
C ARG A 43 6.09 -7.90 5.10
N ALA A 44 5.13 -7.17 4.56
CA ALA A 44 5.26 -5.76 4.27
C ALA A 44 4.11 -4.96 4.89
N ILE A 45 4.30 -3.66 5.03
CA ILE A 45 3.28 -2.71 5.49
C ILE A 45 3.14 -1.63 4.43
N GLY A 46 1.93 -1.45 3.93
CA GLY A 46 1.57 -0.40 2.99
C GLY A 46 0.73 0.64 3.71
N THR A 47 1.07 1.90 3.52
CA THR A 47 0.39 3.03 4.12
C THR A 47 -0.06 3.97 3.01
N LEU A 48 -1.34 4.34 3.01
CA LEU A 48 -1.88 5.40 2.17
C LEU A 48 -2.41 6.52 3.07
N ARG A 49 -1.89 7.73 2.86
CA ARG A 49 -2.36 8.95 3.51
C ARG A 49 -2.96 9.87 2.45
N LEU A 50 -4.20 10.29 2.68
CA LEU A 50 -4.95 11.21 1.83
C LEU A 50 -5.27 12.47 2.61
N THR A 51 -4.98 13.63 2.03
CA THR A 51 -5.24 14.93 2.63
C THR A 51 -6.07 15.79 1.69
N GLY A 52 -7.16 16.36 2.19
CA GLY A 52 -8.06 17.23 1.42
C GLY A 52 -9.27 17.70 2.24
N ALA A 53 -10.31 18.20 1.58
CA ALA A 53 -11.56 18.50 2.27
C ALA A 53 -12.23 17.21 2.75
N ILE A 54 -12.98 17.26 3.86
CA ILE A 54 -13.61 16.05 4.44
C ILE A 54 -14.52 15.31 3.45
N SER A 55 -15.21 16.04 2.56
CA SER A 55 -16.05 15.49 1.49
C SER A 55 -15.27 14.74 0.42
N GLU A 56 -13.98 15.09 0.23
CA GLU A 56 -13.10 14.49 -0.76
C GLU A 56 -12.50 13.17 -0.29
N ILE A 57 -12.56 12.87 1.01
CA ILE A 57 -11.95 11.67 1.58
C ILE A 57 -12.80 10.44 1.22
N PRO A 58 -12.22 9.43 0.54
CA PRO A 58 -12.94 8.21 0.20
C PRO A 58 -13.18 7.34 1.45
N SER A 59 -13.99 6.29 1.29
CA SER A 59 -14.18 5.32 2.38
C SER A 59 -12.86 4.63 2.73
N TYR A 60 -12.65 4.33 4.01
CA TYR A 60 -11.46 3.58 4.44
C TYR A 60 -11.38 2.20 3.77
N GLY A 61 -12.52 1.55 3.47
CA GLY A 61 -12.55 0.30 2.71
C GLY A 61 -11.93 0.45 1.33
N SER A 62 -12.29 1.51 0.59
CA SER A 62 -11.69 1.80 -0.72
C SER A 62 -10.19 2.08 -0.63
N MET A 63 -9.75 2.75 0.43
CA MET A 63 -8.31 2.97 0.68
C MET A 63 -7.58 1.65 0.98
N ILE A 64 -8.18 0.76 1.79
CA ILE A 64 -7.65 -0.58 2.08
C ILE A 64 -7.53 -1.37 0.77
N ASP A 65 -8.57 -1.40 -0.06
CA ASP A 65 -8.57 -2.12 -1.33
C ASP A 65 -7.46 -1.65 -2.28
N VAL A 66 -7.21 -0.33 -2.32
CA VAL A 66 -6.11 0.28 -3.08
C VAL A 66 -4.75 -0.23 -2.58
N ILE A 67 -4.55 -0.34 -1.27
CA ILE A 67 -3.29 -0.82 -0.72
C ILE A 67 -3.14 -2.33 -0.93
N GLU A 68 -4.18 -3.12 -0.64
CA GLU A 68 -4.14 -4.59 -0.75
C GLU A 68 -3.78 -5.08 -2.15
N ARG A 69 -4.34 -4.44 -3.20
CA ARG A 69 -4.06 -4.80 -4.59
C ARG A 69 -2.67 -4.36 -5.08
N SER A 70 -1.92 -3.65 -4.24
CA SER A 70 -0.60 -3.11 -4.58
C SER A 70 0.55 -4.00 -4.11
N PHE A 71 0.28 -5.08 -3.39
CA PHE A 71 1.28 -6.07 -2.95
C PHE A 71 1.47 -7.20 -3.98
N SER A 72 2.47 -8.07 -3.74
CA SER A 72 2.65 -9.30 -4.52
C SER A 72 1.40 -10.21 -4.47
N SER A 73 0.75 -10.32 -3.30
CA SER A 73 -0.55 -10.98 -3.11
C SER A 73 -1.34 -10.34 -1.97
N LYS A 74 -2.66 -10.54 -1.94
CA LYS A 74 -3.47 -10.27 -0.75
C LYS A 74 -3.07 -11.21 0.41
N THR A 75 -3.26 -10.74 1.64
CA THR A 75 -3.09 -11.53 2.87
C THR A 75 -4.43 -11.91 3.47
N TYR A 76 -4.48 -13.05 4.16
CA TYR A 76 -5.70 -13.60 4.74
C TYR A 76 -5.44 -13.99 6.19
N SER A 77 -6.48 -13.93 7.03
CA SER A 77 -6.36 -14.28 8.46
C SER A 77 -6.20 -15.79 8.71
N LEU A 78 -6.77 -16.61 7.83
CA LEU A 78 -6.71 -18.06 7.89
C LEU A 78 -6.72 -18.63 6.47
N LEU A 79 -5.86 -19.61 6.21
CA LEU A 79 -5.75 -20.30 4.92
C LEU A 79 -5.78 -21.81 5.15
N LYS A 80 -6.45 -22.54 4.25
CA LYS A 80 -6.24 -23.99 4.12
C LYS A 80 -5.04 -24.25 3.22
N LEU A 81 -4.54 -25.48 3.20
CA LEU A 81 -3.37 -25.87 2.40
C LEU A 81 -3.53 -25.54 0.90
N GLU A 82 -4.73 -25.73 0.35
CA GLU A 82 -5.01 -25.41 -1.06
C GLU A 82 -4.92 -23.90 -1.33
N ASP A 83 -5.42 -23.08 -0.42
CA ASP A 83 -5.36 -21.62 -0.49
C ASP A 83 -3.92 -21.12 -0.28
N GLU A 84 -3.18 -21.71 0.66
CA GLU A 84 -1.78 -21.36 0.91
C GLU A 84 -0.91 -21.61 -0.32
N LYS A 85 -1.12 -22.75 -1.01
CA LYS A 85 -0.47 -23.05 -2.29
C LYS A 85 -0.85 -22.06 -3.38
N PHE A 86 -2.10 -21.59 -3.38
CA PHE A 86 -2.56 -20.60 -4.36
C PHE A 86 -1.93 -19.22 -4.10
N VAL A 87 -1.99 -18.73 -2.86
CA VAL A 87 -1.42 -17.45 -2.44
C VAL A 87 0.09 -17.42 -2.67
N THR A 88 0.80 -18.48 -2.28
CA THR A 88 2.26 -18.56 -2.50
C THR A 88 2.62 -18.54 -3.99
N ARG A 89 1.85 -19.22 -4.85
CA ARG A 89 2.08 -19.15 -6.30
C ARG A 89 1.79 -17.76 -6.85
N GLN A 90 0.70 -17.13 -6.43
CA GLN A 90 0.37 -15.75 -6.82
C GLN A 90 1.50 -14.76 -6.45
N MET A 91 2.09 -14.91 -5.26
CA MET A 91 3.23 -14.11 -4.84
C MET A 91 4.44 -14.30 -5.77
N HIS A 92 4.73 -15.53 -6.18
CA HIS A 92 5.80 -15.85 -7.12
C HIS A 92 5.53 -15.33 -8.54
N ASP A 93 4.27 -15.36 -9.00
CA ASP A 93 3.87 -14.90 -10.33
C ASP A 93 3.86 -13.37 -10.44
N ASN A 94 3.77 -12.66 -9.30
CA ASN A 94 3.79 -11.20 -9.20
C ASN A 94 4.85 -10.71 -8.20
N PRO A 95 6.15 -10.92 -8.48
CA PRO A 95 7.21 -10.47 -7.59
C PRO A 95 7.33 -8.95 -7.66
N GLN A 96 7.40 -8.30 -6.49
CA GLN A 96 7.47 -6.84 -6.37
C GLN A 96 8.49 -6.43 -5.33
N PHE A 97 9.33 -5.44 -5.67
CA PHE A 97 10.13 -4.74 -4.67
C PHE A 97 9.24 -3.82 -3.83
N VAL A 98 9.78 -3.34 -2.70
CA VAL A 98 9.05 -2.39 -1.85
C VAL A 98 8.77 -1.06 -2.57
N GLU A 99 9.66 -0.64 -3.46
CA GLU A 99 9.48 0.53 -4.33
C GLU A 99 8.33 0.34 -5.32
N ASP A 100 8.15 -0.88 -5.83
CA ASP A 100 7.05 -1.22 -6.73
C ASP A 100 5.72 -1.17 -5.98
N VAL A 101 5.65 -1.71 -4.76
CA VAL A 101 4.46 -1.62 -3.90
C VAL A 101 4.11 -0.15 -3.65
N CYS A 102 5.08 0.69 -3.26
CA CYS A 102 4.85 2.12 -3.05
C CYS A 102 4.32 2.82 -4.31
N ARG A 103 4.92 2.54 -5.47
CA ARG A 103 4.50 3.07 -6.77
C ARG A 103 3.08 2.62 -7.12
N ASN A 104 2.77 1.35 -6.90
CA ASN A 104 1.47 0.76 -7.16
C ASN A 104 0.38 1.39 -6.28
N ILE A 105 0.64 1.61 -4.99
CA ILE A 105 -0.30 2.31 -4.10
C ILE A 105 -0.66 3.68 -4.66
N LEU A 106 0.33 4.47 -5.08
CA LEU A 106 0.10 5.80 -5.64
C LEU A 106 -0.65 5.79 -6.97
N GLN A 107 -0.28 4.90 -7.90
CA GLN A 107 -0.97 4.78 -9.19
C GLN A 107 -2.43 4.32 -9.00
N ASN A 108 -2.63 3.34 -8.13
CA ASN A 108 -3.94 2.81 -7.80
C ASN A 108 -4.81 3.84 -7.09
N ALA A 109 -4.25 4.63 -6.16
CA ALA A 109 -4.97 5.71 -5.49
C ALA A 109 -5.35 6.81 -6.48
N LYS A 110 -4.40 7.24 -7.34
CA LYS A 110 -4.63 8.26 -8.36
C LYS A 110 -5.77 7.87 -9.30
N GLU A 111 -5.80 6.63 -9.79
CA GLU A 111 -6.88 6.17 -10.67
C GLU A 111 -8.21 6.02 -9.93
N ALA A 112 -8.21 5.43 -8.73
CA ALA A 112 -9.43 5.20 -7.94
C ALA A 112 -10.09 6.51 -7.46
N PHE A 113 -9.28 7.55 -7.25
CA PHE A 113 -9.71 8.82 -6.65
C PHE A 113 -9.46 10.01 -7.59
N LYS A 114 -9.44 9.77 -8.90
CA LYS A 114 -9.12 10.79 -9.92
C LYS A 114 -10.04 12.01 -9.92
N ASP A 115 -11.29 11.83 -9.49
CA ASP A 115 -12.30 12.89 -9.43
C ASP A 115 -12.29 13.64 -8.08
N ARG A 116 -11.29 13.36 -7.22
CA ARG A 116 -11.15 13.95 -5.89
C ARG A 116 -9.94 14.85 -5.82
N ASN A 117 -10.08 16.00 -5.18
CA ASN A 117 -8.97 16.92 -4.96
C ASN A 117 -8.20 16.54 -3.70
N LEU A 118 -7.20 15.66 -3.87
CA LEU A 118 -6.45 15.06 -2.77
C LEU A 118 -4.94 15.16 -3.01
N GLU A 119 -4.23 15.46 -1.93
CA GLU A 119 -2.84 15.09 -1.79
C GLU A 119 -2.74 13.63 -1.36
N MET A 120 -1.92 12.85 -2.06
CA MET A 120 -1.75 11.42 -1.81
C MET A 120 -0.31 11.14 -1.44
N CYS A 121 -0.07 10.61 -0.24
CA CYS A 121 1.23 10.10 0.19
C CYS A 121 1.14 8.59 0.37
N ALA A 122 2.12 7.85 -0.14
CA ALA A 122 2.25 6.43 0.10
C ALA A 122 3.59 6.12 0.76
N GLU A 123 3.57 5.11 1.62
CA GLU A 123 4.76 4.49 2.17
C GLU A 123 4.59 2.98 2.07
N ALA A 124 5.66 2.28 1.71
CA ALA A 124 5.75 0.83 1.80
C ALA A 124 7.00 0.47 2.58
N THR A 125 6.85 -0.46 3.52
CA THR A 125 7.93 -0.95 4.39
C THR A 125 7.99 -2.47 4.28
N SER A 126 9.10 -3.02 3.81
CA SER A 126 9.37 -4.46 3.78
C SER A 126 10.13 -4.87 5.03
N LEU A 127 9.58 -5.84 5.79
CA LEU A 127 10.19 -6.38 7.00
C LEU A 127 11.11 -7.54 6.61
N GLU A 128 12.39 -7.22 6.33
CA GLU A 128 13.31 -8.15 5.68
C GLU A 128 13.66 -9.35 6.58
N SER A 129 13.36 -10.55 6.11
CA SER A 129 13.56 -11.80 6.84
C SER A 129 15.02 -12.28 6.89
N ILE A 130 15.86 -11.81 5.96
CA ILE A 130 17.27 -12.23 5.81
C ILE A 130 18.26 -11.07 6.02
N HIS A 131 17.76 -9.87 6.31
CA HIS A 131 18.57 -8.69 6.60
C HIS A 131 18.29 -8.19 8.02
N LYS A 132 19.18 -7.35 8.56
CA LYS A 132 19.04 -6.77 9.91
C LYS A 132 18.34 -5.41 9.92
N HIS A 133 17.78 -5.01 8.77
CA HIS A 133 17.13 -3.73 8.57
C HIS A 133 15.91 -3.93 7.68
N ASP A 134 14.90 -3.10 7.89
CA ASP A 134 13.76 -3.00 6.99
C ASP A 134 14.11 -2.08 5.80
N VAL A 135 13.40 -2.24 4.68
CA VAL A 135 13.52 -1.35 3.53
C VAL A 135 12.25 -0.54 3.40
N ILE A 136 12.37 0.78 3.25
CA ILE A 136 11.26 1.71 3.21
C ILE A 136 11.30 2.50 1.89
N ALA A 137 10.17 2.59 1.22
CA ALA A 137 9.96 3.44 0.06
C ALA A 137 8.81 4.41 0.34
N GLN A 138 8.98 5.68 -0.01
CA GLN A 138 7.96 6.73 0.17
C GLN A 138 7.78 7.51 -1.13
N GLY A 139 6.56 7.96 -1.38
CA GLY A 139 6.26 8.81 -2.52
C GLY A 139 5.01 9.66 -2.28
N ARG A 140 4.88 10.74 -3.06
CA ARG A 140 3.76 11.66 -2.97
C ARG A 140 3.31 12.10 -4.37
N ILE A 141 1.99 12.22 -4.54
CA ILE A 141 1.35 12.83 -5.69
C ILE A 141 0.51 14.00 -5.18
N ILE A 142 0.69 15.16 -5.79
CA ILE A 142 -0.16 16.33 -5.58
C ILE A 142 -0.99 16.49 -6.85
N VAL A 143 -2.29 16.22 -6.76
CA VAL A 143 -3.21 16.48 -7.87
C VAL A 143 -3.69 17.92 -7.69
N ASN A 144 -3.00 18.87 -8.31
CA ASN A 144 -3.53 20.22 -8.40
C ASN A 144 -4.77 20.16 -9.29
N GLY A 145 -5.93 20.53 -8.74
CA GLY A 145 -7.16 20.70 -9.52
C GLY A 145 -6.87 21.52 -10.79
N GLY A 146 -7.36 21.04 -11.94
CA GLY A 146 -7.32 21.77 -13.19
C GLY A 146 -8.16 23.04 -13.15
#